data_AF-A0A8S0SEU8-F1
#
_entry.id   AF-A0A8S0SEU8-F1
#
_cell.length_a   1.000
_cell.length_b   1.000
_cell.length_c   1.000
_cell.angle_alpha   90.00
_cell.angle_beta   90.00
_cell.angle_gamma   90.00
#
_symmetry.space_group_name_H-M   'P 1'
#
loop_
_entity.id
_entity.type
_entity.pdbx_description
1 polymer ?
#
loop_
_entity_poly.entity_id
_entity_poly.type
_entity_poly.pdbx_seq_one_letter_code
_entity_poly.pdbx_strand_id
1 'polypeptide(L)'
;NTLFEDDDGANTFRVVNPTQAEETYSMVTANRFWSQIFGVTDLWMSALGVVGLALNLCAYDFVSQEIRAAEDPEFETFYTKNILLNKGIHAWMAPQDQLHENFIFPEE
;
A
#
# COMPACT_ATOMS: atom_id res chain seq x y z
N ASN A 1 23.26 -13.37 -4.99
CA ASN A 1 23.28 -14.79 -4.56
C ASN A 1 22.36 -15.61 -5.46
N THR A 2 22.52 -15.45 -6.78
CA THR A 2 21.74 -16.10 -7.84
C THR A 2 22.62 -16.28 -9.09
N LEU A 3 23.94 -16.21 -8.90
CA LEU A 3 24.93 -16.42 -9.96
C LEU A 3 24.91 -17.91 -10.31
N PHE A 4 25.06 -18.22 -11.59
CA PHE A 4 25.25 -19.61 -12.01
C PHE A 4 26.67 -20.09 -11.69
N GLU A 5 26.81 -21.39 -11.42
CA GLU A 5 28.12 -22.03 -11.30
C GLU A 5 28.61 -22.41 -12.69
N ASP A 6 29.38 -21.51 -13.29
CA ASP A 6 29.88 -21.65 -14.66
C ASP A 6 31.35 -22.15 -14.72
N ASP A 7 31.99 -22.44 -13.57
CA ASP A 7 33.34 -23.04 -13.42
C ASP A 7 33.53 -23.68 -12.02
N ASP A 8 34.50 -24.58 -11.87
CA ASP A 8 34.79 -25.30 -10.60
C ASP A 8 35.59 -24.46 -9.57
N GLY A 9 35.98 -23.24 -9.94
CA GLY A 9 36.72 -22.33 -9.07
C GLY A 9 35.84 -21.72 -7.97
N ALA A 10 36.28 -21.79 -6.71
CA ALA A 10 35.60 -21.15 -5.58
C ALA A 10 35.47 -19.60 -5.71
N ASN A 11 36.25 -18.98 -6.60
CA ASN A 11 36.19 -17.54 -6.89
C ASN A 11 35.39 -17.27 -8.17
N THR A 12 34.13 -16.88 -8.02
CA THR A 12 33.17 -16.66 -9.13
C THR A 12 33.49 -15.47 -10.03
N PHE A 13 34.36 -14.55 -9.61
CA PHE A 13 34.76 -13.39 -10.45
C PHE A 13 35.55 -13.76 -11.71
N ARG A 14 36.24 -14.90 -11.72
CA ARG A 14 37.06 -15.34 -12.88
C ARG A 14 36.23 -15.93 -14.01
N VAL A 15 34.97 -16.21 -13.71
CA VAL A 15 34.06 -16.98 -14.57
C VAL A 15 33.23 -16.06 -15.48
N VAL A 16 33.19 -14.76 -15.18
CA VAL A 16 32.43 -13.77 -15.94
C VAL A 16 33.25 -13.26 -17.12
N ASN A 17 32.74 -13.42 -18.34
CA ASN A 17 33.35 -12.88 -19.56
C ASN A 17 32.47 -11.79 -20.19
N PRO A 18 32.99 -10.59 -20.49
CA PRO A 18 32.22 -9.51 -21.09
C PRO A 18 31.64 -9.80 -22.49
N THR A 19 32.13 -10.82 -23.19
CA THR A 19 31.60 -11.22 -24.52
C THR A 19 30.66 -12.44 -24.48
N GLN A 20 30.37 -12.98 -23.29
CA GLN A 20 29.43 -14.11 -23.14
C GLN A 20 27.99 -13.66 -23.45
N ALA A 21 27.25 -14.49 -24.20
CA ALA A 21 25.88 -14.22 -24.59
C ALA A 21 24.83 -14.67 -23.54
N GLU A 22 25.23 -15.56 -22.63
CA GLU A 22 24.37 -16.10 -21.57
C GLU A 22 24.37 -15.20 -20.33
N GLU A 23 23.25 -15.17 -19.61
CA GLU A 23 23.10 -14.37 -18.39
C GLU A 23 23.88 -14.98 -17.22
N THR A 24 24.75 -14.19 -16.57
CA THR A 24 25.56 -14.64 -15.42
C THR A 24 24.74 -14.88 -14.13
N TYR A 25 23.48 -14.43 -14.09
CA TYR A 25 22.59 -14.64 -12.95
C TYR A 25 21.18 -15.05 -13.40
N SER A 26 20.53 -15.88 -12.59
CA SER A 26 19.16 -16.31 -12.87
C SER A 26 18.15 -15.21 -12.52
N MET A 27 17.65 -14.48 -13.52
CA MET A 27 16.52 -13.56 -13.33
C MET A 27 15.27 -14.27 -12.82
N VAL A 28 15.01 -15.50 -13.27
CA VAL A 28 13.85 -16.31 -12.83
C VAL A 28 13.92 -16.60 -11.33
N THR A 29 15.09 -17.01 -10.84
CA THR A 29 15.29 -17.30 -9.41
C THR A 29 15.28 -16.03 -8.57
N ALA A 30 15.89 -14.95 -9.07
CA ALA A 30 15.87 -13.65 -8.41
C ALA A 30 14.45 -13.08 -8.31
N ASN A 31 13.66 -13.14 -9.38
CA ASN A 31 12.27 -12.68 -9.39
C ASN A 31 11.43 -13.49 -8.40
N ARG A 32 11.54 -14.82 -8.41
CA ARG A 32 10.83 -15.68 -7.44
C ARG A 32 11.19 -15.32 -5.99
N PHE A 33 12.48 -15.12 -5.71
CA PHE A 33 12.96 -14.76 -4.38
C PHE A 33 12.40 -13.42 -3.91
N TRP A 34 12.50 -12.38 -4.74
CA TRP A 34 12.03 -11.04 -4.38
C TRP A 34 10.50 -10.95 -4.31
N SER A 35 9.78 -11.56 -5.25
CA SER A 35 8.31 -11.59 -5.21
C SER A 35 7.79 -12.27 -3.96
N GLN A 36 8.45 -13.33 -3.47
CA GLN A 36 8.06 -13.98 -2.21
C GLN A 36 8.30 -13.07 -1.01
N ILE A 37 9.46 -12.44 -0.91
CA ILE A 37 9.81 -11.59 0.24
C ILE A 37 8.93 -10.33 0.27
N PHE A 38 8.83 -9.61 -0.86
CA PHE A 38 8.02 -8.40 -0.92
C PHE A 38 6.52 -8.71 -0.81
N GLY A 39 6.04 -9.78 -1.45
CA GLY A 39 4.64 -10.18 -1.36
C GLY A 39 4.22 -10.56 0.06
N VAL A 40 5.08 -11.28 0.79
CA VAL A 40 4.83 -11.61 2.20
C VAL A 40 4.87 -10.34 3.05
N THR A 41 5.85 -9.46 2.84
CA THR A 41 5.98 -8.23 3.64
C THR A 41 4.78 -7.30 3.47
N ASP A 42 4.29 -7.13 2.23
CA ASP A 42 3.12 -6.30 1.94
C ASP A 42 1.86 -6.84 2.63
N LEU A 43 1.67 -8.16 2.60
CA LEU A 43 0.58 -8.82 3.30
C LEU A 43 0.63 -8.56 4.82
N TRP A 44 1.82 -8.67 5.43
CA TRP A 44 2.00 -8.38 6.85
C TRP A 44 1.68 -6.92 7.19
N MET A 45 2.15 -5.97 6.38
CA MET A 45 1.88 -4.54 6.60
C MET A 45 0.39 -4.21 6.47
N SER A 46 -0.29 -4.78 5.46
CA SER A 46 -1.74 -4.63 5.28
C SER A 46 -2.52 -5.23 6.46
N ALA A 47 -2.15 -6.43 6.91
CA ALA A 47 -2.81 -7.10 8.04
C ALA A 47 -2.72 -6.28 9.33
N LEU A 48 -1.55 -5.68 9.62
CA LEU A 48 -1.40 -4.79 10.77
C LEU A 48 -2.33 -3.57 10.67
N GLY A 49 -2.47 -2.99 9.48
CA GLY A 49 -3.41 -1.90 9.24
C GLY A 49 -4.87 -2.30 9.49
N VAL A 50 -5.29 -3.47 9.02
CA VAL A 50 -6.66 -3.99 9.22
C VAL A 50 -6.96 -4.27 10.69
N VAL A 51 -5.98 -4.79 11.45
CA VAL A 51 -6.13 -4.96 12.90
C VAL A 51 -6.34 -3.61 13.60
N GLY A 52 -5.68 -2.54 13.14
CA GLY A 52 -5.96 -1.17 13.60
C GLY A 52 -7.40 -0.72 13.30
N LEU A 53 -7.87 -0.94 12.07
CA LEU A 53 -9.25 -0.61 11.68
C LEU A 53 -10.31 -1.35 12.51
N ALA A 54 -10.05 -2.60 12.89
CA ALA A 54 -10.96 -3.36 13.75
C ALA A 54 -11.18 -2.72 15.13
N LEU A 55 -10.21 -1.92 15.60
CA LEU A 55 -10.29 -1.13 16.84
C LEU A 55 -10.69 0.33 16.57
N ASN A 56 -11.14 0.66 15.36
CA ASN A 56 -11.38 2.02 14.89
C ASN A 56 -10.14 2.95 14.95
N LEU A 57 -8.93 2.38 15.04
CA LEU A 57 -7.66 3.10 15.00
C LEU A 57 -7.23 3.28 13.55
N CYS A 58 -7.86 4.25 12.89
CA CYS A 58 -7.57 4.60 11.51
C CYS A 58 -6.72 5.88 11.43
N ALA A 59 -5.83 5.94 10.44
CA ALA A 59 -5.18 7.16 10.03
C ALA A 59 -6.12 8.01 9.15
N TYR A 60 -7.31 8.35 9.67
CA TYR A 60 -8.30 9.15 8.95
C TYR A 60 -7.80 10.57 8.73
N ASP A 61 -7.26 11.18 9.79
CA ASP A 61 -6.99 12.60 9.79
C ASP A 61 -5.54 13.05 9.99
N PHE A 62 -5.12 13.99 9.15
CA PHE A 62 -3.94 14.81 9.37
C PHE A 62 -4.37 16.11 10.04
N VAL A 63 -4.20 16.18 11.36
CA VAL A 63 -4.58 17.34 12.19
C VAL A 63 -4.00 18.66 11.65
N SER A 64 -2.78 18.64 11.10
CA SER A 64 -2.17 19.83 10.50
C SER A 64 -2.91 20.34 9.25
N GLN A 65 -3.47 19.45 8.44
CA GLN A 65 -4.24 19.81 7.26
C GLN A 65 -5.66 20.24 7.64
N GLU A 66 -6.26 19.61 8.64
CA GLU A 66 -7.57 20.00 9.17
C GLU A 66 -7.54 21.42 9.74
N ILE A 67 -6.54 21.74 10.58
CA ILE A 67 -6.37 23.08 11.14
C ILE A 67 -6.18 24.13 10.03
N ARG A 68 -5.35 23.82 9.03
CA ARG A 68 -5.10 24.76 7.94
C ARG A 68 -6.32 24.96 7.04
N ALA A 69 -7.08 23.91 6.75
CA ALA A 69 -8.31 24.00 5.97
C ALA A 69 -9.44 24.70 6.75
N ALA A 70 -9.40 24.66 8.10
CA ALA A 70 -10.33 25.39 8.94
C ALA A 70 -10.00 26.89 9.03
N GLU A 71 -8.71 27.26 8.94
CA GLU A 71 -8.24 28.65 8.97
C GLU A 71 -8.31 29.33 7.60
N ASP A 72 -8.00 28.60 6.52
CA ASP A 72 -7.95 29.12 5.14
C ASP A 72 -8.96 28.40 4.24
N PRO A 73 -10.09 29.03 3.85
CA PRO A 73 -11.10 28.43 3.00
C PRO A 73 -10.65 28.22 1.54
N GLU A 74 -9.54 28.84 1.11
CA GLU A 74 -8.95 28.61 -0.22
C GLU A 74 -7.97 27.42 -0.20
N PHE A 75 -7.61 26.92 0.99
CA PHE A 75 -6.70 25.79 1.12
C PHE A 75 -7.39 24.46 0.79
N GLU A 76 -7.14 23.98 -0.43
CA GLU A 76 -7.70 22.74 -0.92
C GLU A 76 -6.60 21.77 -1.39
N THR A 77 -6.66 20.52 -0.92
CA THR A 77 -5.77 19.44 -1.35
C THR A 77 -6.57 18.21 -1.76
N PHE A 78 -5.93 17.22 -2.39
CA PHE A 78 -6.58 15.93 -2.66
C PHE A 78 -7.07 15.25 -1.37
N TYR A 79 -6.39 15.44 -0.25
CA TYR A 79 -6.79 14.88 1.03
C TYR A 79 -8.10 15.50 1.55
N THR A 80 -8.24 16.84 1.54
CA THR A 80 -9.48 17.50 1.98
C THR A 80 -10.66 17.16 1.05
N LYS A 81 -10.41 17.01 -0.25
CA LYS A 81 -11.41 16.49 -1.22
C LYS A 81 -11.87 15.07 -0.90
N ASN A 82 -10.94 14.18 -0.56
CA ASN A 82 -11.26 12.80 -0.21
C ASN A 82 -12.11 12.71 1.08
N ILE A 83 -11.94 13.62 2.03
CA ILE A 83 -12.81 13.71 3.22
C ILE A 83 -14.25 14.05 2.82
N LEU A 84 -14.46 15.01 1.92
CA LEU A 84 -15.80 15.37 1.46
C LEU A 84 -16.48 14.19 0.75
N LEU A 85 -15.73 13.47 -0.08
CA LEU A 85 -16.22 12.25 -0.72
C LEU A 85 -16.61 11.19 0.32
N ASN A 86 -15.78 10.97 1.34
CA ASN A 86 -16.04 10.01 2.41
C ASN A 86 -17.30 10.39 3.23
N LYS A 87 -17.51 11.69 3.49
CA LYS A 87 -18.73 12.18 4.15
C LYS A 87 -19.98 11.88 3.31
N GLY A 88 -19.91 12.08 1.99
CA GLY A 88 -20.98 11.70 1.07
C GLY A 88 -21.26 10.20 1.10
N ILE A 89 -20.23 9.38 0.92
CA ILE A 89 -20.29 7.91 1.01
C ILE A 89 -20.99 7.46 2.31
N HIS A 90 -20.63 8.05 3.45
CA HIS A 90 -21.21 7.70 4.73
C HIS A 90 -22.70 8.08 4.82
N ALA A 91 -23.07 9.32 4.48
CA ALA A 91 -24.46 9.78 4.56
C ALA A 91 -25.39 9.02 3.60
N TRP A 92 -24.90 8.69 2.41
CA TRP A 92 -25.69 8.00 1.39
C TRP A 92 -25.85 6.51 1.66
N MET A 93 -24.81 5.84 2.16
CA MET A 93 -24.85 4.38 2.35
C MET A 93 -25.33 3.95 3.74
N ALA A 94 -25.12 4.75 4.79
CA ALA A 94 -25.47 4.36 6.16
C ALA A 94 -26.93 3.91 6.35
N PRO A 95 -27.97 4.54 5.75
CA PRO A 95 -29.35 4.10 5.94
C PRO A 95 -29.65 2.70 5.39
N GLN A 96 -28.95 2.29 4.32
CA GLN A 96 -29.15 0.99 3.68
C GLN A 96 -28.20 -0.07 4.23
N ASP A 97 -26.96 0.30 4.56
CA ASP A 97 -25.92 -0.62 5.01
C ASP A 97 -26.04 -0.93 6.51
N GLN A 98 -26.57 0.02 7.30
CA GLN A 98 -26.76 -0.09 8.74
C GLN A 98 -28.26 -0.09 9.12
N LEU A 99 -29.02 -1.03 8.56
CA LEU A 99 -30.48 -1.16 8.80
C LEU A 99 -30.86 -1.23 10.29
N HIS A 100 -29.99 -1.81 11.13
CA HIS A 100 -30.24 -1.96 12.57
C HIS A 100 -30.26 -0.62 13.33
N GLU A 101 -29.60 0.42 12.80
CA GLU A 101 -29.57 1.77 13.38
C GLU A 101 -30.81 2.60 13.01
N ASN A 102 -31.63 2.13 12.05
CA ASN A 102 -32.85 2.82 11.58
C ASN A 102 -32.63 4.31 11.23
N PHE A 103 -31.52 4.63 10.53
CA PHE A 103 -31.24 6.01 10.13
C PHE A 103 -32.34 6.56 9.21
N ILE A 104 -32.84 7.74 9.54
CA ILE A 104 -33.72 8.54 8.69
C ILE A 104 -33.06 9.90 8.53
N PHE A 105 -32.38 10.10 7.39
CA PHE A 105 -31.88 11.41 7.00
C PHE A 105 -32.96 12.11 6.17
N PRO A 106 -33.54 13.24 6.63
CA PRO A 106 -34.44 14.03 5.80
C PRO A 106 -33.66 14.67 4.65
N GLU A 107 -34.28 14.76 3.48
CA GLU A 107 -33.81 15.69 2.44
C GLU A 107 -34.10 17.11 2.94
N GLU A 108 -33.08 17.98 2.92
CA GLU A 108 -33.19 19.39 3.32
C GLU A 108 -34.17 20.19 2.46
#